data_AF-A0A183N565-F1
#
_entry.id   AF-A0A183N565-F1
#
_cell.length_a   1.000
_cell.length_b   1.000
_cell.length_c   1.000
_cell.angle_alpha   90.00
_cell.angle_beta   90.00
_cell.angle_gamma   90.00
#
_symmetry.space_group_name_H-M   'P 1'
#
loop_
_entity.id
_entity.type
_entity.pdbx_description
1 polymer ?
#
loop_
_entity_poly.entity_id
_entity_poly.type
_entity_poly.pdbx_seq_one_letter_code
_entity_poly.pdbx_strand_id
1 'polypeptide(L)'
;MEGIWSGIKEAPTSMCQEVLDRKKHHHKEWISVETLDKIQERKKKIAINNNRTRAEKVKVQTEYMEANKQVKSIRADEQKYVDGLAATKVKAATGNIKQLCDTTKKLVGKYSKPEEAVKNKRGKTITEIREQRNRWEEHFEELSNRSAPLNPPDIQAAPTYLPIDVTAPTIEEIRMADHQTNQEWESSRTL
;
A
#
# COMPACT_ATOMS: atom_id res chain seq x y z
N MET A 1 -44.51 -33.35 4.72
CA MET A 1 -44.77 -31.97 5.17
C MET A 1 -43.59 -31.03 4.87
N GLU A 2 -42.33 -31.49 4.95
CA GLU A 2 -41.14 -30.65 4.69
C GLU A 2 -41.07 -30.04 3.29
N GLY A 3 -41.53 -30.77 2.25
CA GLY A 3 -41.52 -30.28 0.87
C GLY A 3 -42.42 -29.07 0.60
N ILE A 4 -43.52 -28.92 1.35
CA ILE A 4 -44.44 -27.79 1.20
C ILE A 4 -43.78 -26.51 1.74
N TRP A 5 -43.05 -26.63 2.85
CA TRP A 5 -42.29 -25.51 3.41
C TRP A 5 -41.16 -25.09 2.44
N SER A 6 -40.44 -26.04 1.86
CA SER A 6 -39.39 -25.73 0.87
C SER A 6 -39.92 -24.89 -0.30
N GLY A 7 -41.06 -25.27 -0.89
CA GLY A 7 -41.66 -24.54 -2.01
C GLY A 7 -42.11 -23.11 -1.65
N ILE A 8 -42.66 -22.92 -0.44
CA ILE A 8 -43.09 -21.59 0.03
C ILE A 8 -41.89 -20.64 0.21
N LYS A 9 -40.72 -21.16 0.57
CA LYS A 9 -39.51 -20.35 0.76
C LYS A 9 -38.77 -20.08 -0.56
N GLU A 10 -38.84 -21.02 -1.51
CA GLU A 10 -38.21 -20.89 -2.83
C GLU A 10 -38.94 -19.89 -3.74
N ALA A 11 -40.27 -19.87 -3.74
CA ALA A 11 -41.04 -18.98 -4.62
C ALA A 11 -40.67 -17.48 -4.50
N PRO A 12 -40.66 -16.87 -3.30
CA PRO A 12 -40.24 -15.47 -3.17
C PRO A 12 -38.74 -15.28 -3.42
N THR A 13 -37.90 -16.27 -3.11
CA THR A 13 -36.45 -16.20 -3.35
C THR A 13 -36.12 -16.24 -4.85
N SER A 14 -36.85 -17.05 -5.62
CA SER A 14 -36.73 -17.15 -7.08
C SER A 14 -37.21 -15.87 -7.77
N MET A 15 -38.36 -15.35 -7.35
CA MET A 15 -38.91 -14.10 -7.89
C MET A 15 -37.96 -12.90 -7.64
N CYS A 16 -37.35 -12.83 -6.45
CA CYS A 16 -36.33 -11.82 -6.16
C CYS A 16 -35.05 -11.97 -7.01
N GLN A 17 -34.64 -13.20 -7.36
CA GLN A 17 -33.47 -13.44 -8.21
C GLN A 17 -33.72 -13.12 -9.68
N GLU A 18 -34.94 -13.34 -10.16
CA GLU A 18 -35.37 -13.02 -11.53
C GLU A 18 -35.54 -11.50 -11.73
N VAL A 19 -36.12 -10.80 -10.76
CA VAL A 19 -36.37 -9.34 -10.86
C VAL A 19 -35.11 -8.51 -10.66
N LEU A 20 -34.24 -8.90 -9.72
CA LEU A 20 -33.08 -8.07 -9.35
C LEU A 20 -31.81 -8.38 -10.14
N ASP A 21 -31.84 -9.39 -11.02
CA ASP A 21 -30.69 -10.10 -11.55
C ASP A 21 -29.75 -10.60 -10.42
N ARG A 22 -29.15 -11.78 -10.58
CA ARG A 22 -28.07 -12.16 -9.66
C ARG A 22 -26.92 -11.16 -9.86
N LYS A 23 -26.55 -10.43 -8.80
CA LYS A 23 -25.30 -9.63 -8.78
C LYS A 23 -24.18 -10.55 -9.25
N LYS A 24 -23.72 -10.36 -10.48
CA LYS A 24 -22.56 -11.07 -11.01
C LYS A 24 -21.38 -10.61 -10.17
N HIS A 25 -20.97 -11.46 -9.25
CA HIS A 25 -19.68 -11.32 -8.60
C HIS A 25 -18.64 -11.57 -9.69
N HIS A 26 -18.29 -10.52 -10.42
CA HIS A 26 -17.07 -10.53 -11.19
C HIS A 26 -15.96 -10.84 -10.20
N HIS A 27 -15.38 -12.03 -10.30
CA HIS A 27 -14.08 -12.24 -9.67
C HIS A 27 -13.19 -11.15 -10.22
N LYS A 28 -12.53 -10.41 -9.32
CA LYS A 28 -11.44 -9.54 -9.74
C LYS A 28 -10.46 -10.44 -10.48
N GLU A 29 -10.05 -10.04 -11.68
CA GLU A 29 -9.28 -10.85 -12.63
C GLU A 29 -8.00 -11.47 -12.04
N TRP A 30 -7.51 -10.96 -10.91
CA TRP A 30 -6.34 -11.48 -10.21
C TRP A 30 -6.63 -12.69 -9.29
N ILE A 31 -7.89 -12.97 -8.94
CA ILE A 31 -8.25 -14.12 -8.10
C ILE A 31 -8.44 -15.34 -8.98
N SER A 32 -7.44 -16.22 -9.00
CA SER A 32 -7.53 -17.52 -9.68
C SER A 32 -8.62 -18.39 -9.08
N VAL A 33 -9.29 -19.20 -9.92
CA VAL A 33 -10.24 -20.23 -9.51
C VAL A 33 -9.61 -21.20 -8.50
N GLU A 34 -8.33 -21.51 -8.69
CA GLU A 34 -7.55 -22.36 -7.77
C GLU A 34 -7.43 -21.74 -6.37
N THR A 35 -7.37 -20.40 -6.26
CA THR A 35 -7.34 -19.69 -4.98
C THR A 35 -8.69 -19.80 -4.26
N LEU A 36 -9.80 -19.76 -5.00
CA LEU A 36 -11.13 -19.91 -4.43
C LEU A 36 -11.34 -21.31 -3.86
N ASP A 37 -10.94 -22.33 -4.60
CA ASP A 37 -11.04 -23.73 -4.17
C ASP A 37 -10.23 -23.97 -2.89
N LYS A 38 -9.01 -23.43 -2.82
CA LYS A 38 -8.17 -23.50 -1.60
C LYS A 38 -8.81 -22.81 -0.39
N ILE A 39 -9.51 -21.69 -0.59
CA ILE A 39 -10.25 -21.00 0.49
C ILE A 39 -11.44 -21.83 0.96
N GLN A 40 -12.17 -22.44 0.03
CA GLN A 40 -13.33 -23.27 0.35
C GLN A 40 -12.91 -24.57 1.06
N GLU A 41 -11.83 -25.21 0.63
CA GLU A 41 -11.26 -26.40 1.29
C GLU A 41 -10.79 -26.09 2.72
N ARG A 42 -10.19 -24.91 2.95
CA ARG A 42 -9.83 -24.46 4.31
C ARG A 42 -11.07 -24.34 5.22
N LYS A 43 -12.20 -23.82 4.72
CA LYS A 43 -13.44 -23.70 5.50
C LYS A 43 -14.00 -25.07 5.90
N LYS A 44 -13.99 -26.05 4.98
CA LYS A 44 -14.41 -27.43 5.28
C LYS A 44 -13.51 -28.09 6.33
N LYS A 45 -12.18 -27.93 6.22
CA LYS A 45 -11.22 -28.49 7.19
C LYS A 45 -11.41 -27.92 8.61
N ILE A 46 -11.75 -26.64 8.76
CA ILE A 46 -12.05 -26.03 10.06
C ILE A 46 -13.30 -26.64 10.71
N ALA A 47 -14.37 -26.84 9.93
CA ALA A 47 -15.61 -27.44 10.43
C ALA A 47 -15.38 -28.89 10.92
N ILE A 48 -14.54 -29.65 10.23
CA ILE A 48 -14.17 -31.02 10.57
C ILE A 48 -13.23 -31.07 11.80
N ASN A 49 -12.35 -30.08 11.99
CA ASN A 49 -11.43 -30.05 13.14
C ASN A 49 -12.15 -30.00 14.50
N ASN A 50 -13.36 -29.43 14.56
CA ASN A 50 -14.10 -29.25 15.81
C ASN A 50 -14.62 -30.58 16.41
N ASN A 51 -14.77 -31.65 15.62
CA ASN A 51 -15.33 -32.94 16.07
C ASN A 51 -14.29 -34.06 16.29
N ARG A 52 -12.98 -33.77 16.12
CA ARG A 52 -11.91 -34.78 16.12
C ARG A 52 -11.12 -34.92 17.43
N THR A 53 -10.50 -36.08 17.61
CA THR A 53 -9.63 -36.45 18.76
C THR A 53 -8.30 -35.67 18.73
N ARG A 54 -7.65 -35.48 19.90
CA ARG A 54 -6.48 -34.60 20.10
C ARG A 54 -5.34 -34.81 19.08
N ALA A 55 -5.03 -36.04 18.69
CA ALA A 55 -3.97 -36.34 17.73
C ALA A 55 -4.32 -35.89 16.29
N GLU A 56 -5.57 -36.04 15.87
CA GLU A 56 -6.02 -35.60 14.55
C GLU A 56 -6.12 -34.07 14.48
N LYS A 57 -6.46 -33.40 15.59
CA LYS A 57 -6.42 -31.93 15.70
C LYS A 57 -5.03 -31.37 15.43
N VAL A 58 -3.99 -32.00 15.96
CA VAL A 58 -2.59 -31.60 15.72
C VAL A 58 -2.25 -31.73 14.24
N LYS A 59 -2.57 -32.86 13.60
CA LYS A 59 -2.28 -33.08 12.17
C LYS A 59 -3.00 -32.09 11.26
N VAL A 60 -4.29 -31.84 11.51
CA VAL A 60 -5.09 -30.87 10.75
C VAL A 60 -4.59 -29.44 10.98
N GLN A 61 -4.10 -29.12 12.17
CA GLN A 61 -3.50 -27.81 12.47
C GLN A 61 -2.20 -27.59 11.68
N THR A 62 -1.36 -28.62 11.52
CA THR A 62 -0.14 -28.54 10.71
C THR A 62 -0.47 -28.32 9.23
N GLU A 63 -1.44 -29.06 8.69
CA GLU A 63 -1.91 -28.87 7.29
C GLU A 63 -2.52 -27.47 7.08
N TYR A 64 -3.24 -26.95 8.08
CA TYR A 64 -3.80 -25.60 8.05
C TYR A 64 -2.70 -24.52 8.05
N MET A 65 -1.64 -24.72 8.83
CA MET A 65 -0.50 -23.80 8.89
C MET A 65 0.24 -23.75 7.54
N GLU A 66 0.43 -24.90 6.90
CA GLU A 66 1.06 -25.01 5.58
C GLU A 66 0.23 -24.34 4.48
N ALA A 67 -1.09 -24.63 4.43
CA ALA A 67 -2.00 -23.99 3.49
C ALA A 67 -2.06 -22.47 3.69
N ASN A 68 -2.04 -21.99 4.95
CA ASN A 68 -2.04 -20.56 5.25
C ASN A 68 -0.73 -19.88 4.84
N LYS A 69 0.41 -20.59 4.87
CA LYS A 69 1.70 -20.10 4.36
C LYS A 69 1.65 -19.91 2.84
N GLN A 70 1.05 -20.85 2.10
CA GLN A 70 0.85 -20.73 0.65
C GLN A 70 -0.12 -19.58 0.29
N VAL A 71 -1.19 -19.37 1.07
CA VAL A 71 -2.07 -18.22 0.85
C VAL A 71 -1.35 -16.88 1.08
N LYS A 72 -0.38 -16.83 2.01
CA LYS A 72 0.43 -15.63 2.22
C LYS A 72 1.42 -15.37 1.08
N SER A 73 1.93 -16.40 0.42
CA SER A 73 2.82 -16.22 -0.75
C SER A 73 2.08 -15.70 -1.97
N ILE A 74 0.79 -16.01 -2.15
CA ILE A 74 -0.05 -15.46 -3.25
C ILE A 74 -0.05 -13.93 -3.25
N ARG A 75 -0.04 -13.29 -2.08
CA ARG A 75 0.06 -11.81 -1.97
C ARG A 75 1.41 -11.29 -2.48
N ALA A 76 2.48 -12.05 -2.25
CA ALA A 76 3.81 -11.69 -2.75
C ALA A 76 3.90 -11.88 -4.27
N ASP A 77 3.24 -12.90 -4.81
CA ASP A 77 3.19 -13.16 -6.25
C ASP A 77 2.34 -12.11 -6.99
N GLU A 78 1.22 -11.68 -6.39
CA GLU A 78 0.41 -10.55 -6.86
C GLU A 78 1.24 -9.25 -6.89
N GLN A 79 1.99 -8.96 -5.83
CA GLN A 79 2.85 -7.79 -5.76
C GLN A 79 3.96 -7.82 -6.84
N LYS A 80 4.62 -8.97 -7.01
CA LYS A 80 5.64 -9.17 -8.05
C LYS A 80 5.09 -8.97 -9.46
N TYR A 81 3.87 -9.43 -9.71
CA TYR A 81 3.20 -9.24 -11.01
C TYR A 81 2.90 -7.76 -11.30
N VAL A 82 2.40 -7.02 -10.30
CA VAL A 82 2.14 -5.58 -10.40
C VAL A 82 3.45 -4.80 -10.62
N ASP A 83 4.50 -5.12 -9.86
CA ASP A 83 5.81 -4.46 -9.95
C ASP A 83 6.47 -4.72 -11.32
N GLY A 84 6.34 -5.95 -11.86
CA GLY A 84 6.84 -6.31 -13.19
C GLY A 84 6.12 -5.58 -14.34
N LEU A 85 4.81 -5.37 -14.21
CA LEU A 85 4.02 -4.55 -15.14
C LEU A 85 4.43 -3.07 -15.09
N ALA A 86 4.65 -2.55 -13.88
CA ALA A 86 5.10 -1.17 -13.67
C ALA A 86 6.50 -0.97 -14.28
N ALA A 87 7.46 -1.87 -14.01
CA ALA A 87 8.82 -1.78 -14.52
C ALA A 87 8.88 -1.83 -16.07
N THR A 88 8.07 -2.70 -16.69
CA THR A 88 7.99 -2.82 -18.16
C THR A 88 7.42 -1.54 -18.79
N LYS A 89 6.35 -0.97 -18.21
CA LYS A 89 5.75 0.27 -18.70
C LYS A 89 6.63 1.49 -18.47
N VAL A 90 7.35 1.56 -17.35
CA VAL A 90 8.33 2.62 -17.06
C VAL A 90 9.49 2.58 -18.06
N LYS A 91 10.03 1.39 -18.37
CA LYS A 91 11.07 1.23 -19.42
C LYS A 91 10.58 1.58 -20.82
N ALA A 92 9.30 1.35 -21.14
CA ALA A 92 8.71 1.77 -22.40
C ALA A 92 8.45 3.30 -22.48
N ALA A 93 8.31 3.97 -21.34
CA ALA A 93 8.01 5.39 -21.23
C ALA A 93 9.25 6.30 -21.01
N THR A 94 10.46 5.76 -21.16
CA THR A 94 11.75 6.41 -20.82
C THR A 94 12.01 7.76 -21.53
N GLY A 95 11.20 8.14 -22.53
CA GLY A 95 11.24 9.46 -23.17
C GLY A 95 10.06 10.40 -22.88
N ASN A 96 8.98 9.93 -22.24
CA ASN A 96 7.71 10.66 -22.07
C ASN A 96 7.33 10.77 -20.59
N ILE A 97 8.04 11.65 -19.87
CA ILE A 97 7.85 11.94 -18.43
C ILE A 97 6.38 12.21 -18.08
N LYS A 98 5.65 12.90 -18.97
CA LYS A 98 4.22 13.19 -18.79
C LYS A 98 3.37 11.92 -18.61
N GLN A 99 3.56 10.94 -19.49
CA GLN A 99 2.81 9.68 -19.41
C GLN A 99 3.20 8.84 -18.19
N LEU A 100 4.47 8.90 -17.80
CA LEU A 100 4.97 8.24 -16.60
C LEU A 100 4.30 8.82 -15.35
N CYS A 101 4.20 10.14 -15.26
CA CYS A 101 3.53 10.85 -14.18
C CYS A 101 2.02 10.54 -14.12
N ASP A 102 1.34 10.53 -15.28
CA ASP A 102 -0.08 10.19 -15.38
C ASP A 102 -0.37 8.72 -15.01
N THR A 103 0.56 7.81 -15.31
CA THR A 103 0.45 6.38 -14.95
C THR A 103 0.66 6.17 -13.46
N THR A 104 1.65 6.86 -12.85
CA THR A 104 1.86 6.87 -11.40
C THR A 104 0.64 7.46 -10.66
N LYS A 105 0.06 8.56 -11.16
CA LYS A 105 -1.19 9.14 -10.63
C LYS A 105 -2.36 8.14 -10.68
N LYS A 106 -2.46 7.32 -11.73
CA LYS A 106 -3.48 6.27 -11.86
C LYS A 106 -3.24 5.07 -10.93
N LEU A 107 -1.98 4.65 -10.74
CA LEU A 107 -1.61 3.50 -9.90
C LEU A 107 -1.78 3.77 -8.40
N VAL A 108 -1.48 4.99 -7.94
CA VAL A 108 -1.52 5.34 -6.51
C VAL A 108 -2.94 5.42 -5.94
N GLY A 109 -3.97 5.61 -6.78
CA GLY A 109 -5.37 5.53 -6.35
C GLY A 109 -5.81 6.59 -5.34
N LYS A 110 -6.64 7.54 -5.82
CA LYS A 110 -7.62 8.32 -5.04
C LYS A 110 -7.13 9.13 -3.81
N TYR A 111 -6.03 9.86 -3.86
CA TYR A 111 -5.88 11.12 -3.08
C TYR A 111 -4.87 12.03 -3.77
N SER A 112 -5.22 12.57 -4.92
CA SER A 112 -4.54 13.75 -5.43
C SER A 112 -5.56 14.86 -5.42
N LYS A 113 -5.33 15.90 -4.61
CA LYS A 113 -6.01 17.17 -4.82
C LYS A 113 -5.87 17.50 -6.32
N PRO A 114 -6.94 17.89 -7.03
CA PRO A 114 -6.76 18.42 -8.37
C PRO A 114 -5.73 19.55 -8.28
N GLU A 115 -4.80 19.57 -9.22
CA GLU A 115 -3.76 20.60 -9.28
C GLU A 115 -4.41 21.97 -9.12
N GLU A 116 -4.01 22.70 -8.09
CA GLU A 116 -4.67 23.94 -7.72
C GLU A 116 -4.48 24.93 -8.86
N ALA A 117 -5.60 25.43 -9.40
CA ALA A 117 -5.54 26.20 -10.64
C ALA A 117 -4.73 27.48 -10.45
N VAL A 118 -3.73 27.70 -11.30
CA VAL A 118 -2.82 28.85 -11.21
C VAL A 118 -3.63 30.14 -11.36
N LYS A 119 -3.57 31.02 -10.35
CA LYS A 119 -4.27 32.32 -10.34
C LYS A 119 -3.31 33.46 -10.65
N ASN A 120 -3.80 34.45 -11.38
CA ASN A 120 -3.08 35.70 -11.58
C ASN A 120 -3.05 36.56 -10.30
N LYS A 121 -2.31 37.67 -10.30
CA LYS A 121 -2.20 38.59 -9.15
C LYS A 121 -3.55 39.20 -8.70
N ARG A 122 -4.60 39.10 -9.53
CA ARG A 122 -5.97 39.55 -9.23
C ARG A 122 -6.87 38.40 -8.73
N GLY A 123 -6.32 37.21 -8.50
CA GLY A 123 -7.05 36.03 -8.02
C GLY A 123 -7.87 35.28 -9.09
N LYS A 124 -7.81 35.69 -10.36
CA LYS A 124 -8.52 35.03 -11.46
C LYS A 124 -7.72 33.83 -11.98
N THR A 125 -8.40 32.71 -12.19
CA THR A 125 -7.83 31.48 -12.74
C THR A 125 -7.29 31.69 -14.15
N ILE A 126 -6.06 31.25 -14.40
CA ILE A 126 -5.39 31.29 -15.69
C ILE A 126 -5.56 29.93 -16.37
N THR A 127 -6.23 29.93 -17.52
CA THR A 127 -6.51 28.71 -18.31
C THR A 127 -5.52 28.51 -19.46
N GLU A 128 -4.79 29.54 -19.87
CA GLU A 128 -3.85 29.49 -20.99
C GLU A 128 -2.42 29.18 -20.52
N ILE A 129 -1.79 28.19 -21.15
CA ILE A 129 -0.44 27.70 -20.78
C ILE A 129 0.62 28.80 -20.86
N ARG A 130 0.51 29.69 -21.85
CA ARG A 130 1.44 30.80 -22.05
C ARG A 130 1.38 31.79 -20.89
N GLU A 131 0.16 32.16 -20.48
CA GLU A 131 -0.06 33.05 -19.34
C GLU A 131 0.36 32.41 -18.02
N GLN A 132 0.19 31.09 -17.86
CA GLN A 132 0.70 30.37 -16.69
C GLN A 132 2.23 30.47 -16.60
N ARG A 133 2.94 30.30 -17.72
CA ARG A 133 4.41 30.45 -17.76
C ARG A 133 4.84 31.85 -17.37
N ASN A 134 4.20 32.88 -17.93
CA ASN A 134 4.50 34.27 -17.59
C ASN A 134 4.26 34.53 -16.10
N ARG A 135 3.20 33.96 -15.51
CA ARG A 135 2.92 34.09 -14.07
C ARG A 135 3.98 33.40 -13.21
N TRP A 136 4.51 32.25 -13.64
CA TRP A 136 5.63 31.56 -12.99
C TRP A 136 6.91 32.38 -13.04
N GLU A 137 7.22 32.98 -14.20
CA GLU A 137 8.37 33.85 -14.40
C GLU A 137 8.29 35.10 -13.50
N GLU A 138 7.14 35.78 -13.47
CA GLU A 138 6.89 36.90 -12.55
C GLU A 138 7.08 36.51 -11.07
N HIS A 139 6.59 35.33 -10.66
CA HIS A 139 6.72 34.87 -9.28
C HIS A 139 8.16 34.53 -8.90
N PHE A 140 8.92 34.01 -9.87
CA PHE A 140 10.33 33.66 -9.70
C PHE A 140 11.19 34.92 -9.62
N GLU A 141 10.93 35.92 -10.46
CA GLU A 141 11.57 37.23 -10.38
C GLU A 141 11.24 37.96 -9.08
N GLU A 142 9.99 37.91 -8.60
CA GLU A 142 9.59 38.53 -7.33
C GLU A 142 10.27 37.87 -6.12
N LEU A 143 10.47 36.54 -6.14
CA LEU A 143 11.22 35.83 -5.11
C LEU A 143 12.72 36.09 -5.20
N SER A 144 13.29 36.10 -6.40
CA SER A 144 14.73 36.28 -6.63
C SER A 144 15.19 37.70 -6.35
N ASN A 145 14.33 38.69 -6.57
CA ASN A 145 14.60 40.10 -6.29
C ASN A 145 14.10 40.56 -4.92
N ARG A 146 13.59 39.64 -4.08
CA ARG A 146 13.17 39.95 -2.71
C ARG A 146 14.41 40.29 -1.88
N SER A 147 14.60 41.57 -1.58
CA SER A 147 15.61 42.03 -0.63
C SER A 147 15.50 41.27 0.69
N ALA A 148 16.64 40.98 1.32
CA ALA A 148 16.69 40.28 2.60
C ALA A 148 15.68 40.89 3.58
N PRO A 149 14.87 40.06 4.28
CA PRO A 149 13.90 40.58 5.23
C PRO A 149 14.60 41.47 6.25
N LEU A 150 14.01 42.64 6.55
CA LEU A 150 14.58 43.65 7.46
C LEU A 150 14.89 43.07 8.86
N ASN A 151 14.13 42.03 9.23
CA ASN A 151 14.38 41.20 10.38
C ASN A 151 14.86 39.83 9.88
N PRO A 152 16.18 39.58 9.79
CA PRO A 152 16.65 38.21 9.56
C PRO A 152 16.16 37.33 10.71
N PRO A 153 15.75 36.08 10.45
CA PRO A 153 15.47 35.13 11.52
C PRO A 153 16.72 35.00 12.40
N ASP A 154 16.55 35.03 13.72
CA ASP A 154 17.63 34.78 14.67
C ASP A 154 17.96 33.28 14.63
N ILE A 155 18.82 32.91 13.68
CA ILE A 155 19.30 31.54 13.50
C ILE A 155 20.50 31.40 14.44
N GLN A 156 20.31 30.75 15.58
CA GLN A 156 21.44 30.29 16.39
C GLN A 156 22.37 29.47 15.50
N ALA A 157 23.64 29.89 15.44
CA ALA A 157 24.66 29.14 14.72
C ALA A 157 24.69 27.72 15.27
N ALA A 158 24.48 26.74 14.39
CA ALA A 158 24.62 25.34 14.75
C ALA A 158 26.05 25.13 15.28
N PRO A 159 26.25 24.42 16.40
CA PRO A 159 27.58 24.14 16.92
C PRO A 159 28.41 23.45 15.84
N THR A 160 29.46 24.16 15.43
CA THR A 160 30.43 23.75 14.42
C THR A 160 31.23 22.56 14.95
N TYR A 161 30.80 21.36 14.55
CA TYR A 161 31.38 20.04 14.81
C TYR A 161 31.05 19.43 16.18
N LEU A 162 30.08 18.52 16.18
CA LEU A 162 30.19 17.33 17.02
C LEU A 162 31.43 16.56 16.52
N PRO A 163 32.41 16.22 17.38
CA PRO A 163 33.53 15.37 16.99
C PRO A 163 32.99 13.99 16.68
N ILE A 164 32.58 13.78 15.43
CA ILE A 164 32.31 12.46 14.89
C ILE A 164 33.68 11.86 14.64
N ASP A 165 34.03 10.87 15.46
CA ASP A 165 35.19 10.05 15.19
C ASP A 165 34.96 9.31 13.86
N VAL A 166 35.72 9.70 12.84
CA VAL A 166 35.67 9.10 11.49
C VAL A 166 36.56 7.87 11.37
N THR A 167 37.18 7.43 12.46
CA THR A 167 37.93 6.16 12.45
C THR A 167 36.98 4.98 12.29
N ALA A 168 37.44 3.97 11.56
CA ALA A 168 36.68 2.75 11.38
C ALA A 168 36.59 2.00 12.73
N PRO A 169 35.38 1.60 13.17
CA PRO A 169 35.23 0.90 14.44
C PRO A 169 36.00 -0.43 14.40
N THR A 170 36.66 -0.73 15.50
CA THR A 170 37.37 -2.00 15.68
C THR A 170 36.37 -3.14 15.86
N ILE A 171 36.79 -4.37 15.53
CA ILE A 171 35.96 -5.58 15.69
C ILE A 171 35.48 -5.73 17.13
N GLU A 172 36.29 -5.35 18.12
CA GLU A 172 35.90 -5.44 19.53
C GLU A 172 34.86 -4.38 19.93
N GLU A 173 34.94 -3.16 19.39
CA GLU A 173 33.90 -2.14 19.60
C GLU A 173 32.54 -2.57 19.03
N ILE A 174 32.54 -3.19 17.84
CA ILE A 174 31.33 -3.74 17.23
C ILE A 174 30.74 -4.85 18.12
N ARG A 175 31.59 -5.76 18.63
CA ARG A 175 31.14 -6.84 19.52
C ARG A 175 30.59 -6.33 20.84
N MET A 176 31.20 -5.30 21.42
CA MET A 176 30.69 -4.69 22.65
C MET A 176 29.35 -3.98 22.44
N ALA A 177 29.19 -3.26 21.32
CA ALA A 177 27.94 -2.59 20.99
C ALA A 177 26.80 -3.60 20.72
N ASP A 178 27.07 -4.70 20.04
CA ASP A 178 26.11 -5.79 19.83
C ASP A 178 25.73 -6.46 21.18
N HIS A 179 26.67 -6.59 22.11
CA HIS A 179 26.35 -7.13 23.43
C HIS A 179 25.49 -6.16 24.26
N GLN A 180 25.83 -4.87 24.24
CA GLN A 180 25.11 -3.81 24.95
C GLN A 180 23.66 -3.68 24.46
N THR A 181 23.47 -3.64 23.14
CA THR A 181 22.13 -3.54 22.52
C THR A 181 21.26 -4.76 22.83
N ASN A 182 21.84 -5.96 22.89
CA ASN A 182 21.12 -7.15 23.32
C ASN A 182 20.72 -7.10 24.81
N GLN A 183 21.61 -6.63 25.70
CA GLN A 183 21.31 -6.46 27.14
C GLN A 183 20.19 -5.42 27.38
N GLU A 184 20.24 -4.29 26.66
CA GLU A 184 19.21 -3.24 26.75
C GLU A 184 17.85 -3.72 26.21
N TRP A 185 17.87 -4.50 25.13
CA TRP A 185 16.66 -5.11 24.57
C TRP A 185 16.04 -6.16 25.51
N GLU A 186 16.86 -6.98 26.16
CA GLU A 186 16.41 -7.95 27.16
C GLU A 186 15.86 -7.26 28.42
N SER A 187 16.50 -6.18 28.88
CA SER A 187 16.06 -5.39 30.04
C SER A 187 14.76 -4.63 29.80
N SER A 188 14.52 -4.19 28.56
CA SER A 188 13.27 -3.51 28.18
C SER A 188 12.07 -4.46 28.05
N ARG A 189 12.32 -5.77 28.07
CA ARG A 189 11.30 -6.82 27.91
C ARG A 189 10.81 -7.41 29.23
N THR A 190 11.53 -7.13 30.32
CA THR A 190 11.25 -7.64 31.67
C THR A 190 10.55 -6.62 32.58
N LEU A 191 10.23 -5.43 32.06
CA LEU A 191 9.29 -4.44 32.62
C LEU A 191 7.91 -4.56 31.96
#